data_AF-A0A017RTI6-F1
#
_entry.id   AF-A0A017RTI6-F1
#
_cell.length_a   1.000
_cell.length_b   1.000
_cell.length_c   1.000
_cell.angle_alpha   90.00
_cell.angle_beta   90.00
_cell.angle_gamma   90.00
#
_symmetry.space_group_name_H-M   'P 1'
#
loop_
_entity.id
_entity.type
_entity.pdbx_description
1 polymer ?
#
loop_
_entity_poly.entity_id
_entity_poly.type
_entity_poly.pdbx_seq_one_letter_code
_entity_poly.pdbx_strand_id
1 'polypeptide(L)'
;MVQHNHPNNKAVINRLSRISGHVDAIKHMVEDGRDCSEVLIQISAVISALNNTGKVILKDHINHCVKDAINNNDDTVLENLNDAIDKYFK
;
A
#
# COMPACT_ATOMS: atom_id res chain seq x y z
N MET A 1 17.54 -0.68 12.96
CA MET A 1 16.27 -0.65 12.21
C MET A 1 15.21 -0.07 13.13
N VAL A 2 14.60 1.06 12.78
CA VAL A 2 13.50 1.64 13.57
C VAL A 2 12.29 0.72 13.43
N GLN A 3 11.72 0.29 14.56
CA GLN A 3 10.61 -0.65 14.57
C GLN A 3 9.28 0.11 14.45
N HIS A 4 8.72 0.17 13.24
CA HIS A 4 7.43 0.82 12.98
C HIS A 4 6.27 -0.15 13.27
N ASN A 5 5.89 -0.27 14.54
CA ASN A 5 4.70 -1.02 14.91
C ASN A 5 3.48 -0.09 14.91
N HIS A 6 2.71 -0.12 13.83
CA HIS A 6 1.51 0.68 13.69
C HIS A 6 0.25 -0.10 14.06
N PRO A 7 -0.80 0.55 14.61
CA PRO A 7 -2.04 -0.14 15.01
C PRO A 7 -2.70 -0.93 13.88
N ASN A 8 -2.59 -0.48 12.63
CA ASN A 8 -3.24 -1.15 11.50
C ASN A 8 -2.35 -2.17 10.79
N ASN A 9 -1.17 -2.53 11.33
CA ASN A 9 -0.26 -3.48 10.69
C ASN A 9 -0.95 -4.80 10.29
N LYS A 10 -1.75 -5.40 11.19
CA LYS A 10 -2.50 -6.62 10.87
C LYS A 10 -3.52 -6.42 9.74
N ALA A 11 -4.20 -5.27 9.71
CA ALA A 11 -5.16 -4.96 8.66
C ALA A 11 -4.47 -4.75 7.30
N VAL A 12 -3.31 -4.10 7.28
CA VAL A 12 -2.48 -3.91 6.08
C VAL A 12 -1.99 -5.26 5.56
N ILE A 13 -1.42 -6.10 6.42
CA ILE A 13 -0.97 -7.47 6.05
C ILE A 13 -2.12 -8.25 5.43
N ASN A 14 -3.29 -8.26 6.06
CA ASN A 14 -4.45 -8.97 5.55
C ASN A 14 -4.93 -8.44 4.18
N ARG A 15 -4.77 -7.15 3.89
CA ARG A 15 -5.09 -6.58 2.57
C ARG A 15 -4.06 -7.03 1.53
N LEU A 16 -2.78 -6.95 1.86
CA LEU A 16 -1.69 -7.39 0.98
C LEU A 16 -1.79 -8.88 0.66
N SER A 17 -2.13 -9.74 1.63
CA SER A 17 -2.36 -11.17 1.38
C SER A 17 -3.49 -11.43 0.38
N ARG A 18 -4.59 -10.67 0.46
CA ARG A 18 -5.69 -10.77 -0.52
C ARG A 18 -5.26 -10.29 -1.91
N ILE A 19 -4.52 -9.19 -1.97
CA ILE A 19 -3.98 -8.66 -3.23
C ILE A 19 -3.05 -9.70 -3.88
N SER A 20 -2.19 -10.36 -3.11
CA SER A 20 -1.33 -11.43 -3.62
C SER A 20 -2.15 -12.56 -4.26
N GLY A 21 -3.20 -13.03 -3.58
CA GLY A 21 -4.09 -14.06 -4.15
C GLY A 21 -4.81 -13.60 -5.42
N HIS A 22 -5.18 -12.32 -5.54
CA HIS A 22 -5.74 -11.78 -6.79
C HIS A 22 -4.70 -11.72 -7.91
N VAL A 23 -3.45 -11.38 -7.62
CA VAL A 23 -2.37 -11.40 -8.61
C VAL A 23 -2.12 -12.82 -9.11
N ASP A 24 -2.12 -13.81 -8.20
CA ASP A 24 -2.01 -15.23 -8.58
C ASP A 24 -3.19 -15.68 -9.44
N ALA A 25 -4.42 -15.24 -9.14
CA ALA A 25 -5.58 -15.53 -9.97
C ALA A 25 -5.46 -14.90 -11.38
N ILE A 26 -4.96 -13.67 -11.50
CA ILE A 26 -4.69 -13.03 -12.79
C ILE A 26 -3.66 -13.81 -13.59
N LYS A 27 -2.59 -14.30 -12.94
CA LYS A 27 -1.59 -15.15 -13.58
C LYS A 27 -2.25 -16.39 -14.20
N HIS A 28 -3.11 -17.09 -13.46
CA HIS A 28 -3.85 -18.24 -13.99
C HIS A 28 -4.79 -17.86 -15.14
N MET A 29 -5.43 -16.68 -15.09
CA MET A 29 -6.23 -16.21 -16.21
C MET A 29 -5.43 -16.09 -17.51
N VAL A 30 -4.18 -15.63 -17.41
CA VAL A 30 -3.28 -15.54 -18.58
C VAL A 30 -2.84 -16.92 -19.04
N GLU A 31 -2.49 -17.83 -18.11
CA GLU A 31 -2.12 -19.22 -18.43
C GLU A 31 -3.26 -19.97 -19.13
N ASP A 32 -4.51 -19.71 -18.72
CA ASP A 32 -5.72 -20.31 -19.29
C ASP A 32 -6.16 -19.67 -20.62
N GLY A 33 -5.46 -18.62 -21.09
CA GLY A 33 -5.81 -17.91 -22.32
C GLY A 33 -7.14 -17.15 -22.25
N ARG A 34 -7.50 -16.63 -21.06
CA ARG A 34 -8.68 -15.78 -20.87
C ARG A 34 -8.62 -14.52 -21.73
N ASP A 35 -9.79 -13.94 -22.01
CA ASP A 35 -9.90 -12.71 -22.79
C ASP A 35 -9.09 -11.55 -22.19
N CYS A 36 -8.37 -10.83 -23.05
CA CYS A 36 -7.49 -9.73 -22.65
C CYS A 36 -8.23 -8.62 -21.89
N SER A 37 -9.49 -8.32 -22.25
CA SER A 37 -10.26 -7.29 -21.58
C SER A 37 -10.62 -7.71 -20.14
N GLU A 38 -10.91 -8.98 -19.90
CA GLU A 38 -11.15 -9.51 -18.55
C GLU A 38 -9.90 -9.44 -17.68
N VAL A 39 -8.74 -9.80 -18.23
CA VAL A 39 -7.44 -9.69 -17.54
C VAL A 39 -7.16 -8.24 -17.16
N LEU A 40 -7.37 -7.29 -18.08
CA LEU A 40 -7.17 -5.86 -17.80
C LEU A 40 -8.11 -5.33 -16.71
N ILE A 41 -9.37 -5.79 -16.67
CA ILE A 41 -10.32 -5.44 -15.60
C ILE A 41 -9.82 -5.92 -14.25
N GLN A 42 -9.30 -7.15 -14.16
CA GLN A 42 -8.78 -7.68 -12.89
C GLN A 42 -7.50 -6.97 -12.44
N ILE A 43 -6.60 -6.62 -13.38
CA ILE A 43 -5.41 -5.80 -13.09
C ILE A 43 -5.84 -4.44 -12.51
N SER A 44 -6.85 -3.79 -13.09
CA SER A 44 -7.40 -2.54 -12.57
C SER A 44 -7.95 -2.68 -11.14
N ALA A 45 -8.62 -3.81 -10.84
CA ALA A 45 -9.08 -4.10 -9.49
C ALA A 45 -7.93 -4.25 -8.49
N VAL A 46 -6.81 -4.90 -8.88
CA VAL A 46 -5.60 -5.00 -8.06
C VAL A 46 -4.96 -3.63 -7.81
N ILE A 47 -4.84 -2.79 -8.85
CA ILE A 47 -4.31 -1.42 -8.71
C ILE A 47 -5.18 -0.62 -7.73
N SER A 48 -6.49 -0.70 -7.85
CA SER A 48 -7.42 -0.04 -6.90
C SER A 48 -7.24 -0.56 -5.46
N ALA A 49 -7.07 -1.86 -5.28
CA ALA A 49 -6.83 -2.46 -3.97
C ALA A 49 -5.49 -2.03 -3.35
N LEU A 50 -4.42 -1.93 -4.16
CA LEU A 50 -3.13 -1.38 -3.75
C LEU A 50 -3.25 0.10 -3.35
N ASN A 51 -3.96 0.89 -4.16
CA ASN A 51 -4.21 2.31 -3.86
C ASN A 51 -4.98 2.50 -2.54
N ASN A 52 -5.98 1.66 -2.28
CA ASN A 52 -6.70 1.72 -1.02
C ASN A 52 -5.85 1.26 0.17
N THR A 53 -4.94 0.30 -0.02
CA THR A 53 -4.05 -0.17 1.04
C THR A 53 -2.98 0.87 1.37
N GLY A 54 -2.37 1.51 0.37
CA GLY A 54 -1.41 2.59 0.58
C GLY A 54 -2.01 3.80 1.30
N LYS A 55 -3.26 4.17 1.00
CA LYS A 55 -3.99 5.20 1.76
C LYS A 55 -4.13 4.87 3.25
N VAL A 56 -4.35 3.60 3.60
CA VAL A 56 -4.41 3.16 5.01
C VAL A 56 -3.04 3.34 5.68
N ILE A 57 -1.97 2.91 5.01
CA ILE A 57 -0.59 3.07 5.50
C ILE A 57 -0.25 4.54 5.71
N LEU A 58 -0.53 5.39 4.72
CA LEU A 58 -0.27 6.83 4.77
C LEU A 58 -0.98 7.49 5.94
N LYS A 59 -2.29 7.21 6.11
CA LYS A 59 -3.08 7.73 7.23
C LYS A 59 -2.51 7.25 8.57
N ASP A 60 -2.06 6.01 8.66
CA ASP A 60 -1.48 5.48 9.89
C ASP A 60 -0.15 6.15 10.23
N HIS A 61 0.69 6.39 9.22
CA HIS A 61 1.98 7.06 9.38
C HIS A 61 1.84 8.52 9.82
N ILE A 62 0.90 9.26 9.23
CA ILE A 62 0.60 10.65 9.62
C ILE A 62 0.12 10.70 11.09
N ASN A 63 -0.75 9.79 11.51
CA ASN A 63 -1.33 9.85 12.85
C ASN A 63 -0.37 9.43 13.98
N HIS A 64 0.72 8.72 13.65
CA HIS A 64 1.67 8.20 14.65
C HIS A 64 3.05 8.82 14.48
N CYS A 65 3.76 8.50 13.39
CA CYS A 65 5.15 8.92 13.19
C CYS A 65 5.29 10.43 13.08
N VAL A 66 4.42 11.10 12.33
CA VAL A 66 4.49 12.57 12.18
C VAL A 66 4.15 13.28 13.48
N LYS A 67 3.14 12.79 14.20
CA LYS A 67 2.75 13.36 15.49
C LYS A 67 3.88 13.26 16.51
N ASP A 68 4.57 12.13 16.55
CA ASP A 68 5.72 11.92 17.42
C ASP A 68 6.94 12.74 16.98
N ALA A 69 7.17 12.87 15.67
CA ALA A 69 8.24 13.69 15.11
C ALA A 69 8.10 15.17 15.48
N ILE A 70 6.89 15.73 15.41
CA ILE A 70 6.60 17.11 15.84
C ILE A 70 6.95 17.31 17.32
N ASN A 71 6.60 16.34 18.18
CA ASN A 71 6.91 16.44 19.61
C ASN A 71 8.43 16.38 19.90
N ASN A 72 9.19 15.71 19.03
CA ASN A 72 10.62 15.49 19.19
C ASN A 72 11.49 16.45 18.36
N ASN A 73 10.90 17.38 17.60
CA ASN A 73 11.57 18.23 16.60
C ASN A 73 12.44 17.42 15.61
N ASP A 74 11.91 16.30 15.13
CA ASP A 74 12.59 15.43 14.16
C ASP A 74 12.07 15.66 12.74
N ASP A 75 12.70 16.59 12.02
CA ASP A 75 12.32 16.94 10.64
C ASP A 75 12.59 15.81 9.64
N THR A 76 13.46 14.84 9.97
CA THR A 76 13.80 13.73 9.06
C THR A 76 12.60 12.83 8.79
N VAL A 77 11.66 12.69 9.73
CA VAL A 77 10.43 11.92 9.52
C VAL A 77 9.52 12.59 8.49
N LEU A 78 9.44 13.93 8.51
CA LEU A 78 8.64 14.70 7.56
C LEU A 78 9.24 14.64 6.14
N GLU A 79 10.56 14.76 6.02
CA GLU A 79 11.26 14.63 4.73
C GLU A 79 11.04 13.25 4.11
N ASN A 80 11.22 12.18 4.89
CA ASN A 80 10.99 10.80 4.43
C ASN A 80 9.54 10.56 3.99
N LEU A 81 8.57 11.17 4.67
CA LEU A 81 7.16 11.06 4.30
C LEU A 81 6.87 11.79 2.99
N ASN A 82 7.40 13.00 2.79
CA ASN A 82 7.24 13.76 1.55
C ASN A 82 7.80 12.98 0.36
N ASP A 83 9.01 12.42 0.50
CA ASP A 83 9.62 11.55 -0.52
C ASP A 83 8.77 10.33 -0.87
N ALA A 84 8.11 9.73 0.13
CA ALA A 84 7.22 8.60 -0.08
C ALA A 84 5.93 9.00 -0.80
N ILE A 85 5.35 10.15 -0.45
CA ILE A 85 4.14 10.71 -1.10
C ILE A 85 4.41 11.00 -2.58
N ASP A 86 5.52 11.66 -2.89
CA ASP A 86 5.90 11.98 -4.28
C ASP A 86 6.06 10.74 -5.15
N LYS A 87 6.56 9.64 -4.58
CA LYS A 87 6.66 8.34 -5.28
C LYS A 87 5.31 7.63 -5.41
N TYR A 88 4.41 7.83 -4.45
CA TYR A 88 3.12 7.14 -4.41
C TYR A 88 2.08 7.73 -5.37
N PHE A 89 2.14 9.03 -5.63
CA PHE A 89 1.22 9.73 -6.54
C PHE A 89 1.81 10.03 -7.92
N LYS A 90 3.02 9.55 -8.21
CA LYS A 90 3.57 9.51 -9.58
C LYS A 90 2.75 8.58 -10.47
#